data_AF-G6AFN6-F1
#
_entry.id   AF-G6AFN6-F1
#
_cell.length_a   1.000
_cell.length_b   1.000
_cell.length_c   1.000
_cell.angle_alpha   90.00
_cell.angle_beta   90.00
_cell.angle_gamma   90.00
#
_symmetry.space_group_name_H-M   'P 1'
#
loop_
_entity.id
_entity.type
_entity.pdbx_description
1 polymer ?
#
loop_
_entity_poly.entity_id
_entity_poly.type
_entity_poly.pdbx_seq_one_letter_code
_entity_poly.pdbx_strand_id
1 'polypeptide(L)'
;MINRELIRIKIVQLTYAYYQNGNRNMDNAEKELLFSLAKAYDLYNYLLALIVSVTQEERHRVEIAANRATREGTEAPSQRFAYNKFAVQLEENKQLNLFMENQKRRWEDDMEAVRKLCDQIEQSTIYKEYMASEDDSYDVDREVWRKIYRTLIQENPDLDAVLEERSLYWNDDKEVVDTFVIKTIKRFDPENKADQELLPEYRDEEDREFAVKLFRATILNADVYQRYMSEASRNWDFSRLAYMDVVIMQIAIAEMLTFPNIPVSVTINEYVDLAKLYSTPRSGGYINGMLDTIARHLVQTGKMMKAMPEPRQRRNRDDRQEERYFRREGRRPTVAETSAQRLAERQRTEEVQAENLENDNAE
;
A
#
# COMPACT_ATOMS: atom_id res chain seq x y z
N MET A 1 -7.88 3.92 -8.60
CA MET A 1 -7.78 3.22 -7.31
C MET A 1 -6.54 2.38 -7.39
N ILE A 2 -6.46 1.51 -8.40
CA ILE A 2 -5.27 0.77 -8.77
C ILE A 2 -4.13 1.76 -9.02
N ASN A 3 -3.09 1.66 -8.18
CA ASN A 3 -1.85 2.42 -8.27
C ASN A 3 -0.68 1.48 -8.58
N ARG A 4 0.50 2.06 -8.83
CA ARG A 4 1.70 1.27 -9.16
C ARG A 4 2.15 0.33 -8.05
N GLU A 5 1.86 0.65 -6.79
CA GLU A 5 2.14 -0.22 -5.64
C GLU A 5 1.33 -1.53 -5.72
N LEU A 6 0.01 -1.43 -5.86
CA LEU A 6 -0.86 -2.60 -6.03
C LEU A 6 -0.48 -3.41 -7.28
N ILE A 7 -0.16 -2.73 -8.38
CA ILE A 7 0.28 -3.39 -9.61
C ILE A 7 1.56 -4.21 -9.37
N ARG A 8 2.56 -3.66 -8.66
CA ARG A 8 3.79 -4.39 -8.35
C ARG A 8 3.53 -5.60 -7.47
N ILE A 9 2.66 -5.47 -6.46
CA ILE A 9 2.23 -6.59 -5.60
C ILE A 9 1.65 -7.72 -6.46
N LYS A 10 0.68 -7.40 -7.33
CA LYS A 10 0.06 -8.39 -8.24
C LYS A 10 1.08 -9.05 -9.16
N ILE A 11 2.02 -8.26 -9.71
CA ILE A 11 3.07 -8.78 -10.59
C ILE A 11 3.99 -9.74 -9.84
N VAL A 12 4.37 -9.44 -8.59
CA VAL A 12 5.18 -10.33 -7.75
C VAL A 12 4.47 -11.68 -7.54
N GLN A 13 3.22 -11.65 -7.10
CA GLN A 13 2.41 -12.85 -6.84
C GLN A 13 2.23 -13.71 -8.10
N LEU A 14 1.83 -13.07 -9.21
CA LEU A 14 1.53 -13.78 -10.44
C LEU A 14 2.78 -14.26 -11.16
N THR A 15 3.90 -13.54 -11.07
CA THR A 15 5.19 -14.02 -11.59
C THR A 15 5.64 -15.25 -10.82
N TYR A 16 5.51 -15.23 -9.49
CA TYR A 16 5.81 -16.38 -8.65
C TYR A 16 4.93 -17.59 -9.02
N ALA A 17 3.61 -17.39 -9.07
CA ALA A 17 2.65 -18.43 -9.44
C ALA A 17 2.91 -18.98 -10.86
N TYR A 18 3.20 -18.10 -11.82
CA TYR A 18 3.52 -18.46 -13.19
C TYR A 18 4.71 -19.42 -13.29
N TYR A 19 5.74 -19.22 -12.47
CA TYR A 19 6.91 -20.10 -12.47
C TYR A 19 6.72 -21.41 -11.71
N GLN A 20 5.87 -21.42 -10.69
CA GLN A 20 5.49 -22.65 -9.98
C GLN A 20 4.56 -23.53 -10.83
N ASN A 21 3.74 -22.91 -11.67
CA ASN A 21 2.82 -23.62 -12.55
C ASN A 21 3.56 -24.19 -13.77
N GLY A 22 3.37 -25.48 -14.05
CA GLY A 22 4.02 -26.16 -15.18
C GLY A 22 3.56 -25.69 -16.57
N ASN A 23 2.37 -25.07 -16.66
CA ASN A 23 1.81 -24.58 -17.91
C ASN A 23 2.06 -23.07 -18.08
N ARG A 24 3.23 -22.74 -18.64
CA ARG A 24 3.74 -21.37 -18.84
C ARG A 24 3.10 -20.68 -20.05
N ASN A 25 1.79 -20.46 -20.02
CA ASN A 25 1.07 -19.73 -21.06
C ASN A 25 0.96 -18.25 -20.71
N MET A 26 1.62 -17.39 -21.52
CA MET A 26 1.69 -15.95 -21.29
C MET A 26 0.34 -15.25 -21.43
N ASP A 27 -0.46 -15.59 -22.44
CA ASP A 27 -1.75 -14.95 -22.68
C ASP A 27 -2.73 -15.21 -21.53
N ASN A 28 -2.68 -16.41 -20.97
CA ASN A 28 -3.48 -16.74 -19.78
C ASN A 28 -2.98 -15.99 -18.55
N ALA A 29 -1.66 -15.88 -18.36
CA ALA A 29 -1.07 -15.16 -17.23
C ALA A 29 -1.39 -13.65 -17.25
N GLU A 30 -1.41 -13.03 -18.44
CA GLU A 30 -1.80 -11.63 -18.59
C GLU A 30 -3.29 -11.39 -18.33
N LYS A 31 -4.16 -12.28 -18.82
CA LYS A 31 -5.59 -12.23 -18.48
C LYS A 31 -5.80 -12.36 -16.98
N GLU A 32 -5.05 -13.25 -16.33
CA GLU A 32 -5.09 -13.42 -14.88
C GLU A 32 -4.63 -12.17 -14.14
N LEU A 33 -3.59 -11.47 -14.62
CA LEU A 33 -3.17 -10.18 -14.07
C LEU A 33 -4.30 -9.15 -14.10
N LEU A 34 -4.88 -8.92 -15.28
CA LEU A 34 -5.96 -7.94 -15.43
C LEU A 34 -7.19 -8.33 -14.61
N PHE A 35 -7.51 -9.61 -14.53
CA PHE A 35 -8.61 -10.11 -13.71
C PHE A 35 -8.34 -9.88 -12.22
N SER A 36 -7.14 -10.19 -11.73
CA SER A 36 -6.77 -9.96 -10.32
C SER A 36 -6.82 -8.47 -9.93
N LEU A 37 -6.44 -7.59 -10.85
CA LEU A 37 -6.50 -6.14 -10.68
C LEU A 37 -7.96 -5.65 -10.63
N ALA A 38 -8.81 -6.13 -11.52
CA ALA A 38 -10.24 -5.86 -11.48
C ALA A 38 -10.88 -6.37 -10.17
N LYS A 39 -10.43 -7.52 -9.64
CA LYS A 39 -10.90 -8.03 -8.35
C LYS A 39 -10.54 -7.13 -7.17
N ALA A 40 -9.40 -6.45 -7.19
CA ALA A 40 -9.08 -5.44 -6.18
C ALA A 40 -10.05 -4.24 -6.25
N TYR A 41 -10.48 -3.87 -7.46
CA TYR A 41 -11.50 -2.83 -7.64
C TYR A 41 -12.90 -3.28 -7.20
N ASP A 42 -13.24 -4.56 -7.40
CA ASP A 42 -14.44 -5.13 -6.81
C ASP A 42 -14.41 -5.01 -5.28
N LEU A 43 -13.27 -5.34 -4.64
CA LEU A 43 -13.11 -5.24 -3.18
C LEU A 43 -13.32 -3.81 -2.68
N TYR A 44 -12.76 -2.81 -3.38
CA TYR A 44 -12.92 -1.40 -3.03
C TYR A 44 -14.39 -0.99 -2.96
N ASN A 45 -15.17 -1.33 -3.99
CA ASN A 45 -16.60 -1.02 -4.02
C ASN A 45 -17.37 -1.86 -3.00
N TYR A 46 -16.98 -3.12 -2.81
CA TYR A 46 -17.60 -4.01 -1.84
C TYR A 46 -17.42 -3.53 -0.39
N LEU A 47 -16.27 -2.95 -0.05
CA LEU A 47 -16.01 -2.36 1.26
C LEU A 47 -16.71 -1.01 1.46
N LEU A 48 -16.93 -0.24 0.39
CA LEU A 48 -17.83 0.93 0.47
C LEU A 48 -19.28 0.50 0.71
N ALA A 49 -19.74 -0.56 0.04
CA ALA A 49 -21.07 -1.11 0.26
C ALA A 49 -21.28 -1.65 1.68
N LEU A 50 -20.21 -2.08 2.38
CA LEU A 50 -20.29 -2.49 3.79
C LEU A 50 -20.82 -1.35 4.68
N ILE A 51 -20.37 -0.11 4.45
CA ILE A 51 -20.82 1.07 5.19
C ILE A 51 -22.34 1.24 5.01
N VAL A 52 -22.81 1.10 3.77
CA VAL A 52 -24.24 1.18 3.44
C VAL A 52 -25.02 0.10 4.17
N SER A 53 -24.58 -1.16 4.07
CA SER A 53 -25.26 -2.30 4.70
C SER A 53 -25.30 -2.19 6.23
N VAL A 54 -24.24 -1.69 6.87
CA VAL A 54 -24.26 -1.39 8.31
C VAL A 54 -25.33 -0.34 8.62
N THR A 55 -25.38 0.78 7.91
CA THR A 55 -26.41 1.82 8.19
C THR A 55 -27.83 1.38 7.89
N GLN A 56 -28.04 0.48 6.93
CA GLN A 56 -29.35 -0.11 6.66
C GLN A 56 -29.77 -1.05 7.79
N GLU A 57 -28.87 -1.90 8.30
CA GLU A 57 -29.17 -2.73 9.47
C GLU A 57 -29.42 -1.88 10.72
N GLU A 58 -28.67 -0.80 10.92
CA GLU A 58 -28.91 0.15 12.01
C GLU A 58 -30.27 0.84 11.91
N ARG A 59 -30.72 1.22 10.71
CA ARG A 59 -32.10 1.72 10.50
C ARG A 59 -33.13 0.70 10.94
N HIS A 60 -32.98 -0.55 10.52
CA HIS A 60 -33.87 -1.63 10.92
C HIS A 60 -33.88 -1.85 12.45
N ARG A 61 -32.71 -1.81 13.12
CA ARG A 61 -32.59 -1.91 14.58
C ARG A 61 -33.30 -0.76 15.30
N VAL A 62 -33.10 0.48 14.82
CA VAL A 62 -33.74 1.68 15.36
C VAL A 62 -35.27 1.64 15.18
N GLU A 63 -35.77 1.17 14.05
CA GLU A 63 -37.21 1.00 13.81
C GLU A 63 -37.84 -0.01 14.78
N ILE A 64 -37.19 -1.14 15.04
CA ILE A 64 -37.64 -2.13 16.03
C ILE A 64 -37.66 -1.51 17.43
N ALA A 65 -36.60 -0.80 17.80
CA ALA A 65 -36.49 -0.15 19.11
C ALA A 65 -37.53 0.97 19.29
N ALA A 66 -37.80 1.77 18.26
CA ALA A 66 -38.83 2.82 18.28
C ALA A 66 -40.25 2.23 18.44
N ASN A 67 -40.54 1.12 17.74
CA ASN A 67 -41.79 0.39 17.90
C ASN A 67 -41.96 -0.17 19.32
N ARG A 68 -40.88 -0.65 19.95
CA ARG A 68 -40.89 -1.09 21.35
C ARG A 68 -41.13 0.08 22.30
N ALA A 69 -40.41 1.19 22.13
CA ALA A 69 -40.56 2.38 22.96
C ALA A 69 -41.98 2.93 22.93
N THR A 70 -42.61 2.92 21.75
CA THR A 70 -44.01 3.32 21.57
C THR A 70 -44.97 2.43 22.38
N ARG A 71 -44.74 1.11 22.39
CA ARG A 71 -45.58 0.16 23.16
C ARG A 71 -45.38 0.28 24.67
N GLU A 72 -44.16 0.60 25.10
CA GLU A 72 -43.77 0.67 26.51
C GLU A 72 -43.90 2.08 27.10
N GLY A 73 -44.18 3.09 26.27
CA GLY A 73 -44.28 4.49 26.71
C GLY A 73 -42.93 5.10 27.10
N THR A 74 -41.82 4.58 26.57
CA THR A 74 -40.45 5.06 26.83
C THR A 74 -39.98 6.01 25.73
N GLU A 75 -38.83 6.66 25.96
CA GLU A 75 -38.23 7.58 24.99
C GLU A 75 -37.78 6.84 23.72
N ALA A 76 -38.00 7.47 22.56
CA ALA A 76 -37.62 6.90 21.27
C ALA A 76 -36.09 6.88 21.10
N PRO A 77 -35.52 5.83 20.48
CA PRO A 77 -34.09 5.77 20.20
C PRO A 77 -33.66 6.88 19.23
N SER A 78 -32.43 7.37 19.39
CA SER A 78 -31.85 8.34 18.46
C SER A 78 -31.66 7.73 17.07
N GLN A 79 -32.03 8.49 16.03
CA GLN A 79 -31.90 8.10 14.64
C GLN A 79 -30.57 8.55 14.00
N ARG A 80 -29.71 9.23 14.78
CA ARG A 80 -28.55 9.97 14.26
C ARG A 80 -27.55 9.12 13.48
N PHE A 81 -27.20 7.93 13.98
CA PHE A 81 -26.27 7.06 13.27
C PHE A 81 -26.93 6.34 12.08
N ALA A 82 -28.17 5.88 12.29
CA ALA A 82 -28.98 5.21 11.27
C ALA A 82 -29.20 6.09 10.01
N TYR A 83 -29.29 7.40 10.18
CA TYR A 83 -29.47 8.38 9.09
C TYR A 83 -28.26 9.33 8.96
N ASN A 84 -27.06 8.83 9.23
CA ASN A 84 -25.81 9.57 9.04
C ASN A 84 -25.71 10.12 7.61
N LYS A 85 -25.49 11.43 7.47
CA LYS A 85 -25.61 12.15 6.19
C LYS A 85 -24.59 11.67 5.14
N PHE A 86 -23.37 11.34 5.57
CA PHE A 86 -22.35 10.77 4.69
C PHE A 86 -22.77 9.39 4.18
N ALA A 87 -23.25 8.51 5.06
CA ALA A 87 -23.66 7.16 4.68
C ALA A 87 -24.89 7.16 3.77
N VAL A 88 -25.86 8.06 4.00
CA VAL A 88 -27.00 8.26 3.11
C VAL A 88 -26.54 8.73 1.73
N GLN A 89 -25.62 9.70 1.64
CA GLN A 89 -25.06 10.10 0.35
C GLN A 89 -24.33 8.96 -0.36
N LEU A 90 -23.60 8.11 0.38
CA LEU A 90 -22.93 6.93 -0.17
C LEU A 90 -23.93 5.89 -0.69
N GLU A 91 -25.03 5.66 0.03
CA GLU A 91 -26.13 4.78 -0.39
C GLU A 91 -26.80 5.26 -1.69
N GLU A 92 -26.98 6.57 -1.85
CA GLU A 92 -27.56 7.16 -3.06
C GLU A 92 -26.57 7.26 -4.23
N ASN A 93 -25.29 6.92 -4.02
CA ASN A 93 -24.24 7.11 -5.01
C ASN A 93 -24.49 6.30 -6.30
N LYS A 94 -24.56 7.00 -7.44
CA LYS A 94 -24.89 6.37 -8.74
C LYS A 94 -23.86 5.34 -9.19
N GLN A 95 -22.58 5.59 -8.98
CA GLN A 95 -21.50 4.68 -9.41
C GLN A 95 -21.48 3.41 -8.56
N LEU A 96 -21.65 3.55 -7.24
CA LEU A 96 -21.75 2.40 -6.34
C LEU A 96 -22.97 1.54 -6.67
N ASN A 97 -24.14 2.17 -6.86
CA ASN A 97 -25.36 1.45 -7.19
C ASN A 97 -25.25 0.70 -8.53
N LEU A 98 -24.71 1.33 -9.56
CA LEU A 98 -24.45 0.67 -10.86
C LEU A 98 -23.50 -0.52 -10.72
N PHE A 99 -22.46 -0.40 -9.89
CA PHE A 99 -21.57 -1.52 -9.59
C PHE A 99 -22.34 -2.66 -8.92
N MET A 100 -23.15 -2.35 -7.89
CA MET A 100 -23.89 -3.33 -7.10
C MET A 100 -24.99 -4.06 -7.88
N GLU A 101 -25.58 -3.43 -8.90
CA GLU A 101 -26.53 -4.07 -9.83
C GLU A 101 -25.91 -5.25 -10.59
N ASN A 102 -24.60 -5.20 -10.85
CA ASN A 102 -23.89 -6.22 -11.59
C ASN A 102 -23.28 -7.32 -10.70
N GLN A 103 -23.39 -7.19 -9.37
CA GLN A 103 -22.83 -8.15 -8.43
C GLN A 103 -23.83 -9.27 -8.11
N LYS A 104 -23.32 -10.51 -8.13
CA LYS A 104 -24.12 -11.71 -7.80
C LYS A 104 -24.33 -11.92 -6.31
N ARG A 105 -23.49 -11.33 -5.46
CA ARG A 105 -23.54 -11.44 -4.01
C ARG A 105 -23.31 -10.09 -3.36
N ARG A 106 -23.98 -9.86 -2.23
CA ARG A 106 -23.96 -8.61 -1.47
C ARG A 106 -23.76 -8.89 0.02
N TRP A 107 -23.58 -7.85 0.83
CA TRP A 107 -23.52 -8.02 2.29
C TRP A 107 -24.83 -8.53 2.91
N GLU A 108 -25.96 -8.38 2.20
CA GLU A 108 -27.24 -9.02 2.55
C GLU A 108 -27.15 -10.55 2.65
N ASP A 109 -26.19 -11.17 1.96
CA ASP A 109 -25.94 -12.61 2.05
C ASP A 109 -25.13 -12.99 3.30
N ASP A 110 -24.43 -12.03 3.92
CA ASP A 110 -23.56 -12.21 5.09
C ASP A 110 -24.00 -11.33 6.28
N MET A 111 -25.32 -11.23 6.51
CA MET A 111 -25.89 -10.36 7.53
C MET A 111 -25.42 -10.65 8.96
N GLU A 112 -24.94 -11.87 9.24
CA GLU A 112 -24.35 -12.19 10.54
C GLU A 112 -23.09 -11.35 10.80
N ALA A 113 -22.21 -11.21 9.79
CA ALA A 113 -21.02 -10.38 9.89
C ALA A 113 -21.38 -8.89 10.03
N VAL A 114 -22.38 -8.42 9.28
CA VAL A 114 -22.89 -7.04 9.38
C VAL A 114 -23.42 -6.76 10.78
N ARG A 115 -24.27 -7.64 11.34
CA ARG A 115 -24.83 -7.48 12.69
C ARG A 115 -23.75 -7.50 13.77
N LYS A 116 -22.78 -8.40 13.65
CA LYS A 116 -21.64 -8.45 14.59
C LYS A 116 -20.84 -7.15 14.55
N LEU A 117 -20.60 -6.60 13.36
CA LEU A 117 -19.94 -5.31 13.20
C LEU A 117 -20.77 -4.15 13.79
N CYS A 118 -22.08 -4.15 13.58
CA CYS A 118 -23.01 -3.20 14.20
C CYS A 118 -22.90 -3.22 15.74
N ASP A 119 -22.88 -4.40 16.36
CA ASP A 119 -22.69 -4.55 17.81
C ASP A 119 -21.33 -4.03 18.28
N GLN A 120 -20.26 -4.29 17.53
CA GLN A 120 -18.92 -3.75 17.81
C GLN A 120 -18.90 -2.22 17.73
N ILE A 121 -19.56 -1.64 16.73
CA ILE A 121 -19.68 -0.19 16.54
C ILE A 121 -20.40 0.43 17.75
N GLU A 122 -21.58 -0.05 18.12
CA GLU A 122 -22.35 0.49 19.25
C GLU A 122 -21.59 0.43 20.59
N GLN A 123 -20.79 -0.62 20.78
CA GLN A 123 -20.01 -0.80 22.01
C GLN A 123 -18.77 0.11 22.06
N SER A 124 -18.31 0.61 20.91
CA SER A 124 -17.09 1.41 20.78
C SER A 124 -17.19 2.78 21.45
N THR A 125 -16.05 3.33 21.86
CA THR A 125 -15.97 4.72 22.35
C THR A 125 -16.26 5.72 21.22
N ILE A 126 -15.85 5.39 19.98
CA ILE A 126 -16.07 6.22 18.79
C ILE A 126 -17.56 6.51 18.59
N TYR A 127 -18.39 5.47 18.67
CA TYR A 127 -19.85 5.60 18.54
C TYR A 127 -20.45 6.41 19.68
N LYS A 128 -20.08 6.10 20.94
CA LYS A 128 -20.60 6.80 22.13
C LYS A 128 -20.27 8.29 22.10
N GLU A 129 -19.04 8.65 21.72
CA GLU A 129 -18.61 10.05 21.57
C GLU A 129 -19.38 10.75 20.44
N TYR A 130 -19.57 10.09 19.30
CA TYR A 130 -20.36 10.64 18.19
C TYR A 130 -21.83 10.88 18.58
N MET A 131 -22.46 9.92 19.25
CA MET A 131 -23.85 10.03 19.69
C MET A 131 -24.05 11.12 20.75
N ALA A 132 -23.02 11.40 21.57
CA ALA A 132 -23.05 12.44 22.59
C ALA A 132 -22.67 13.85 22.08
N SER A 133 -22.14 13.96 20.86
CA SER A 133 -21.75 15.25 20.28
C SER A 133 -22.96 16.16 20.02
N GLU A 134 -22.85 17.47 20.20
CA GLU A 134 -23.90 18.42 19.79
C GLU A 134 -23.78 18.84 18.32
N ASP A 135 -22.61 18.63 17.71
CA ASP A 135 -22.35 19.01 16.32
C ASP A 135 -22.91 17.95 15.36
N ASP A 136 -23.97 18.31 14.62
CA ASP A 136 -24.65 17.48 13.61
C ASP A 136 -24.22 17.84 12.17
N SER A 137 -23.01 18.35 11.98
CA SER A 137 -22.50 18.66 10.63
C SER A 137 -22.18 17.40 9.81
N TYR A 138 -22.20 17.56 8.48
CA TYR A 138 -21.77 16.52 7.54
C TYR A 138 -20.32 16.06 7.81
N ASP A 139 -19.45 16.99 8.24
CA ASP A 139 -18.05 16.68 8.53
C ASP A 139 -17.89 15.72 9.72
N VAL A 140 -18.69 15.89 10.77
CA VAL A 140 -18.73 14.96 11.91
C VAL A 140 -19.23 13.59 11.47
N ASP A 141 -20.29 13.56 10.65
CA ASP A 141 -20.87 12.32 10.11
C ASP A 141 -19.86 11.54 9.24
N ARG A 142 -19.08 12.25 8.42
CA ARG A 142 -18.02 11.67 7.59
C ARG A 142 -16.83 11.20 8.43
N GLU A 143 -16.40 11.99 9.41
CA GLU A 143 -15.23 11.66 10.24
C GLU A 143 -15.51 10.49 11.19
N VAL A 144 -16.74 10.31 11.71
CA VAL A 144 -17.06 9.13 12.52
C VAL A 144 -16.90 7.85 11.70
N TRP A 145 -17.38 7.82 10.45
CA TRP A 145 -17.20 6.67 9.56
C TRP A 145 -15.74 6.40 9.24
N ARG A 146 -14.94 7.45 9.07
CA ARG A 146 -13.49 7.31 8.88
C ARG A 146 -12.81 6.66 10.10
N LYS A 147 -13.22 7.03 11.31
CA LYS A 147 -12.69 6.47 12.57
C LYS A 147 -13.16 5.02 12.74
N ILE A 148 -14.46 4.75 12.55
CA ILE A 148 -15.03 3.39 12.57
C ILE A 148 -14.27 2.49 11.60
N TYR A 149 -14.07 2.93 10.35
CA TYR A 149 -13.38 2.12 9.36
C TYR A 149 -11.96 1.77 9.80
N ARG A 150 -11.18 2.77 10.22
CA ARG A 150 -9.78 2.58 10.63
C ARG A 150 -9.65 1.67 11.86
N THR A 151 -10.58 1.75 12.81
CA THR A 151 -10.44 1.08 14.11
C THR A 151 -11.18 -0.25 14.19
N LEU A 152 -12.28 -0.41 13.45
CA LEU A 152 -13.18 -1.55 13.58
C LEU A 152 -13.34 -2.37 12.30
N ILE A 153 -12.91 -1.87 11.13
CA ILE A 153 -13.08 -2.56 9.84
C ILE A 153 -11.73 -2.97 9.24
N GLN A 154 -10.72 -2.09 9.29
CA GLN A 154 -9.42 -2.33 8.64
C GLN A 154 -8.70 -3.57 9.19
N GLU A 155 -8.74 -3.78 10.50
CA GLU A 155 -8.07 -4.92 11.18
C GLU A 155 -9.11 -5.81 11.89
N ASN A 156 -10.15 -6.22 11.16
CA ASN A 156 -11.25 -7.01 11.72
C ASN A 156 -11.17 -8.47 11.25
N PRO A 157 -10.79 -9.41 12.14
CA PRO A 157 -10.57 -10.81 11.75
C PRO A 157 -11.85 -11.53 11.30
N ASP A 158 -13.02 -11.09 11.77
CA ASP A 158 -14.29 -11.67 11.35
C ASP A 158 -14.63 -11.25 9.91
N LEU A 159 -14.38 -9.99 9.57
CA LEU A 159 -14.55 -9.51 8.21
C LEU A 159 -13.49 -10.11 7.28
N ASP A 160 -12.25 -10.24 7.74
CA ASP A 160 -11.18 -10.87 6.97
C ASP A 160 -11.62 -12.28 6.56
N ALA A 161 -12.10 -13.11 7.50
CA ALA A 161 -12.60 -14.45 7.19
C ALA A 161 -13.71 -14.46 6.12
N VAL A 162 -14.68 -13.53 6.20
CA VAL A 162 -15.74 -13.42 5.18
C VAL A 162 -15.18 -13.03 3.81
N LEU A 163 -14.21 -12.11 3.76
CA LEU A 163 -13.57 -11.70 2.52
C LEU A 163 -12.74 -12.83 1.91
N GLU A 164 -12.01 -13.59 2.74
CA GLU A 164 -11.23 -14.76 2.32
C GLU A 164 -12.12 -15.84 1.68
N GLU A 165 -13.27 -16.13 2.30
CA GLU A 165 -14.24 -17.10 1.76
C GLU A 165 -14.86 -16.63 0.43
N ARG A 166 -14.99 -15.32 0.24
CA ARG A 166 -15.58 -14.73 -0.97
C ARG A 166 -14.63 -14.68 -2.15
N SER A 167 -13.36 -14.38 -1.92
CA SER A 167 -12.40 -14.25 -3.01
C SER A 167 -10.97 -14.52 -2.57
N LEU A 168 -10.35 -15.51 -3.21
CA LEU A 168 -8.91 -15.78 -3.08
C LEU A 168 -8.03 -14.62 -3.55
N TYR A 169 -8.58 -13.63 -4.27
CA TYR A 169 -7.84 -12.49 -4.80
C TYR A 169 -7.73 -11.33 -3.81
N TRP A 170 -8.59 -11.27 -2.79
CA TRP A 170 -8.78 -10.08 -1.97
C TRP A 170 -7.81 -9.96 -0.80
N ASN A 171 -7.33 -11.10 -0.26
CA ASN A 171 -6.59 -11.15 1.00
C ASN A 171 -5.37 -10.21 1.00
N ASP A 172 -4.58 -10.28 -0.05
CA ASP A 172 -3.35 -9.49 -0.17
C ASP A 172 -3.59 -8.06 -0.67
N ASP A 173 -4.80 -7.75 -1.14
CA ASP A 173 -5.16 -6.42 -1.65
C ASP A 173 -5.78 -5.54 -0.57
N LYS A 174 -6.34 -6.16 0.48
CA LYS A 174 -7.18 -5.49 1.47
C LYS A 174 -6.47 -4.31 2.12
N GLU A 175 -5.21 -4.48 2.53
CA GLU A 175 -4.44 -3.40 3.17
C GLU A 175 -4.35 -2.16 2.27
N VAL A 176 -4.00 -2.36 1.00
CA VAL A 176 -3.90 -1.27 0.02
C VAL A 176 -5.27 -0.68 -0.28
N VAL A 177 -6.28 -1.52 -0.50
CA VAL A 177 -7.66 -1.10 -0.79
C VAL A 177 -8.26 -0.30 0.36
N ASP A 178 -8.00 -0.68 1.61
CA ASP A 178 -8.47 0.04 2.81
C ASP A 178 -7.97 1.49 2.81
N THR A 179 -6.73 1.73 2.37
CA THR A 179 -6.22 3.11 2.23
C THR A 179 -7.05 3.94 1.25
N PHE A 180 -7.54 3.33 0.17
CA PHE A 180 -8.36 3.97 -0.84
C PHE A 180 -9.80 4.17 -0.40
N VAL A 181 -10.36 3.23 0.37
CA VAL A 181 -11.68 3.41 1.01
C VAL A 181 -11.63 4.60 1.96
N ILE A 182 -10.64 4.65 2.86
CA ILE A 182 -10.45 5.78 3.78
C ILE A 182 -10.24 7.09 3.01
N LYS A 183 -9.44 7.08 1.94
CA LYS A 183 -9.25 8.26 1.08
C LYS A 183 -10.56 8.70 0.43
N THR A 184 -11.40 7.75 0.03
CA THR A 184 -12.72 8.02 -0.56
C THR A 184 -13.64 8.68 0.45
N ILE A 185 -13.76 8.11 1.66
CA ILE A 185 -14.56 8.69 2.75
C ILE A 185 -14.18 10.17 2.94
N LYS A 186 -12.89 10.50 3.03
CA LYS A 186 -12.40 11.89 3.21
C LYS A 186 -12.73 12.85 2.05
N ARG A 187 -12.94 12.33 0.83
CA ARG A 187 -13.12 13.15 -0.38
C ARG A 187 -14.58 13.47 -0.69
N PHE A 188 -15.52 12.83 -0.01
CA PHE A 188 -16.94 13.10 -0.20
C PHE A 188 -17.27 14.55 0.12
N ASP A 189 -18.00 15.19 -0.79
CA ASP A 189 -18.47 16.56 -0.67
C ASP A 189 -20.02 16.55 -0.73
N PRO A 190 -20.71 17.13 0.27
CA PRO A 190 -22.17 17.15 0.29
C PRO A 190 -22.79 17.84 -0.92
N GLU A 191 -22.10 18.76 -1.58
CA GLU A 191 -22.62 19.46 -2.77
C GLU A 191 -22.82 18.53 -3.96
N ASN A 192 -22.03 17.46 -4.05
CA ASN A 192 -22.12 16.50 -5.16
C ASN A 192 -23.28 15.51 -5.00
N LYS A 193 -23.87 15.36 -3.80
CA LYS A 193 -24.99 14.45 -3.53
C LYS A 193 -24.74 13.04 -4.12
N ALA A 194 -25.74 12.44 -4.78
CA ALA A 194 -25.66 11.15 -5.46
C ALA A 194 -24.64 11.10 -6.62
N ASP A 195 -24.21 12.25 -7.14
CA ASP A 195 -23.24 12.39 -8.24
C ASP A 195 -21.78 12.45 -7.76
N GLN A 196 -21.53 12.25 -6.46
CA GLN A 196 -20.17 12.15 -5.91
C GLN A 196 -19.36 11.10 -6.66
N GLU A 197 -18.26 11.50 -7.29
CA GLU A 197 -17.38 10.56 -7.99
C GLU A 197 -16.63 9.66 -6.99
N LEU A 198 -16.60 8.36 -7.27
CA LEU A 198 -15.72 7.40 -6.62
C LEU A 198 -14.36 7.38 -7.31
N LEU A 199 -13.38 6.69 -6.71
CA LEU A 199 -12.10 6.51 -7.36
C LEU A 199 -12.28 5.64 -8.62
N PRO A 200 -11.85 6.09 -9.81
CA PRO A 200 -11.89 5.23 -10.99
C PRO A 200 -10.99 4.01 -10.79
N GLU A 201 -11.23 2.91 -11.50
CA GLU A 201 -10.42 1.69 -11.40
C GLU A 201 -8.93 2.00 -11.58
N TYR A 202 -8.56 2.57 -12.73
CA TYR A 202 -7.24 3.13 -13.02
C TYR A 202 -7.29 4.65 -12.91
N ARG A 203 -6.18 5.29 -12.49
CA ARG A 203 -6.10 6.75 -12.50
C ARG A 203 -6.06 7.30 -13.93
N ASP A 204 -5.32 6.60 -14.78
CA ASP A 204 -5.08 6.91 -16.18
C ASP A 204 -4.79 5.58 -16.92
N GLU A 205 -4.85 5.60 -18.26
CA GLU A 205 -4.53 4.41 -19.07
C GLU A 205 -3.06 4.01 -18.92
N GLU A 206 -2.18 4.94 -18.53
CA GLU A 206 -0.76 4.66 -18.31
C GLU A 206 -0.53 3.64 -17.20
N ASP A 207 -1.32 3.66 -16.12
CA ASP A 207 -1.21 2.66 -15.04
C ASP A 207 -1.61 1.26 -15.53
N ARG A 208 -2.60 1.15 -16.41
CA ARG A 208 -2.97 -0.13 -17.03
C ARG A 208 -1.90 -0.63 -17.99
N GLU A 209 -1.37 0.25 -18.84
CA GLU A 209 -0.25 -0.06 -19.72
C GLU A 209 1.00 -0.45 -18.94
N PHE A 210 1.27 0.23 -17.81
CA PHE A 210 2.36 -0.08 -16.90
C PHE A 210 2.25 -1.52 -16.39
N ALA A 211 1.07 -1.95 -15.93
CA ALA A 211 0.84 -3.30 -15.46
C ALA A 211 1.16 -4.36 -16.52
N VAL A 212 0.55 -4.24 -17.71
CA VAL A 212 0.74 -5.20 -18.80
C VAL A 212 2.19 -5.21 -19.28
N LYS A 213 2.79 -4.04 -19.48
CA LYS A 213 4.14 -3.90 -20.00
C LYS A 213 5.18 -4.42 -19.01
N LEU A 214 5.05 -4.12 -17.73
CA LEU A 214 5.97 -4.60 -16.70
C LEU A 214 5.89 -6.12 -16.57
N PHE A 215 4.69 -6.69 -16.54
CA PHE A 215 4.49 -8.13 -16.44
C PHE A 215 5.06 -8.88 -17.66
N ARG A 216 4.76 -8.40 -18.87
CA ARG A 216 5.34 -8.93 -20.11
C ARG A 216 6.86 -8.84 -20.11
N ALA A 217 7.40 -7.66 -19.82
CA ALA A 217 8.84 -7.45 -19.80
C ALA A 217 9.53 -8.35 -18.77
N THR A 218 8.89 -8.59 -17.63
CA THR A 218 9.38 -9.49 -16.57
C THR A 218 9.51 -10.92 -17.11
N ILE A 219 8.43 -11.49 -17.65
CA ILE A 219 8.41 -12.90 -18.05
C ILE A 219 9.25 -13.15 -19.30
N LEU A 220 9.10 -12.32 -20.34
CA LEU A 220 9.73 -12.56 -21.64
C LEU A 220 11.26 -12.42 -21.61
N ASN A 221 11.78 -11.61 -20.69
CA ASN A 221 13.22 -11.35 -20.57
C ASN A 221 13.84 -12.01 -19.33
N ALA A 222 13.16 -12.97 -18.70
CA ALA A 222 13.59 -13.63 -17.48
C ALA A 222 15.05 -14.14 -17.56
N ASP A 223 15.40 -14.84 -18.64
CA ASP A 223 16.76 -15.37 -18.85
C ASP A 223 17.82 -14.28 -19.04
N VAL A 224 17.42 -13.12 -19.58
CA VAL A 224 18.31 -11.96 -19.72
C VAL A 224 18.58 -11.36 -18.34
N TYR A 225 17.54 -11.17 -17.53
CA TYR A 225 17.68 -10.63 -16.19
C TYR A 225 18.45 -11.56 -15.26
N GLN A 226 18.25 -12.87 -15.38
CA GLN A 226 19.04 -13.89 -14.68
C GLN A 226 20.53 -13.79 -15.02
N ARG A 227 20.87 -13.55 -16.29
CA ARG A 227 22.26 -13.28 -16.70
C ARG A 227 22.79 -11.99 -16.09
N TYR A 228 22.03 -10.91 -16.09
CA TYR A 228 22.46 -9.65 -15.48
C TYR A 228 22.69 -9.77 -13.97
N MET A 229 21.83 -10.49 -13.27
CA MET A 229 22.02 -10.84 -11.87
C MET A 229 23.35 -11.59 -11.69
N SER A 230 23.62 -12.62 -12.51
CA SER A 230 24.83 -13.46 -12.44
C SER A 230 26.12 -12.73 -12.82
N GLU A 231 26.06 -11.78 -13.76
CA GLU A 231 27.23 -10.99 -14.20
C GLU A 231 27.65 -9.96 -13.15
N ALA A 232 26.68 -9.33 -12.49
CA ALA A 232 26.92 -8.32 -11.48
C ALA A 232 27.50 -8.91 -10.16
N SER A 233 27.51 -10.23 -10.03
CA SER A 233 27.57 -10.91 -8.75
C SER A 233 28.77 -11.81 -8.54
N ARG A 234 29.97 -11.38 -8.96
CA ARG A 234 31.21 -12.16 -8.82
C ARG A 234 31.49 -12.69 -7.40
N ASN A 235 30.87 -12.11 -6.36
CA ASN A 235 31.05 -12.49 -4.95
C ASN A 235 29.76 -12.98 -4.24
N TRP A 236 28.65 -13.19 -4.94
CA TRP A 236 27.38 -13.57 -4.30
C TRP A 236 26.97 -15.01 -4.62
N ASP A 237 26.59 -15.73 -3.57
CA ASP A 237 26.13 -17.11 -3.65
C ASP A 237 24.61 -17.15 -3.81
N PHE A 238 24.14 -17.28 -5.06
CA PHE A 238 22.71 -17.36 -5.38
C PHE A 238 22.04 -18.63 -4.85
N SER A 239 22.80 -19.66 -4.48
CA SER A 239 22.22 -20.87 -3.88
C SER A 239 21.60 -20.60 -2.51
N ARG A 240 21.93 -19.46 -1.89
CA ARG A 240 21.40 -19.03 -0.58
C ARG A 240 20.21 -18.08 -0.68
N LEU A 241 19.80 -17.71 -1.89
CA LEU A 241 18.67 -16.81 -2.07
C LEU A 241 17.35 -17.55 -1.93
N ALA A 242 16.41 -16.92 -1.23
CA ALA A 242 15.03 -17.34 -1.31
C ALA A 242 14.57 -17.18 -2.76
N TYR A 243 13.78 -18.14 -3.26
CA TYR A 243 13.26 -18.06 -4.63
C TYR A 243 12.46 -16.77 -4.86
N MET A 244 11.73 -16.31 -3.83
CA MET A 244 11.02 -15.03 -3.85
C MET A 244 11.94 -13.84 -4.08
N ASP A 245 13.15 -13.84 -3.51
CA ASP A 245 14.12 -12.74 -3.70
C ASP A 245 14.55 -12.63 -5.16
N VAL A 246 14.75 -13.77 -5.83
CA VAL A 246 15.12 -13.81 -7.25
C VAL A 246 14.00 -13.23 -8.11
N VAL A 247 12.75 -13.60 -7.84
CA VAL A 247 11.58 -13.07 -8.55
C VAL A 247 11.45 -11.56 -8.34
N ILE A 248 11.57 -11.07 -7.11
CA ILE A 248 11.50 -9.64 -6.79
C ILE A 248 12.59 -8.86 -7.52
N MET A 249 13.84 -9.35 -7.49
CA MET A 249 14.93 -8.70 -8.20
C MET A 249 14.75 -8.71 -9.71
N GLN A 250 14.22 -9.81 -10.27
CA GLN A 250 13.92 -9.91 -11.69
C GLN A 250 12.92 -8.82 -12.12
N ILE A 251 11.83 -8.64 -11.36
CA ILE A 251 10.81 -7.63 -11.67
C ILE A 251 11.41 -6.22 -11.51
N ALA A 252 12.22 -5.99 -10.49
CA ALA A 252 12.90 -4.70 -10.29
C ALA A 252 13.80 -4.34 -11.49
N ILE A 253 14.59 -5.30 -12.00
CA ILE A 253 15.41 -5.11 -13.20
C ILE A 253 14.53 -4.81 -14.42
N ALA A 254 13.42 -5.54 -14.58
CA ALA A 254 12.46 -5.30 -15.65
C ALA A 254 11.92 -3.87 -15.59
N GLU A 255 11.53 -3.37 -14.41
CA GLU A 255 11.03 -2.01 -14.24
C GLU A 255 12.12 -0.97 -14.58
N MET A 256 13.34 -1.16 -14.08
CA MET A 256 14.47 -0.25 -14.33
C MET A 256 14.77 -0.08 -15.81
N LEU A 257 14.72 -1.17 -16.58
CA LEU A 257 15.04 -1.18 -18.01
C LEU A 257 13.87 -0.75 -18.89
N THR A 258 12.63 -1.03 -18.47
CA THR A 258 11.44 -0.84 -19.32
C THR A 258 10.85 0.56 -19.21
N PHE A 259 10.98 1.22 -18.05
CA PHE A 259 10.31 2.49 -17.76
C PHE A 259 11.31 3.62 -17.54
N PRO A 260 11.72 4.38 -18.58
CA PRO A 260 12.74 5.41 -18.46
C PRO A 260 12.38 6.53 -17.47
N ASN A 261 11.09 6.80 -17.30
CA ASN A 261 10.58 7.89 -16.47
C ASN A 261 10.56 7.56 -14.96
N ILE A 262 10.90 6.33 -14.56
CA ILE A 262 10.96 5.94 -13.14
C ILE A 262 12.42 5.93 -12.68
N PRO A 263 12.82 6.78 -11.71
CA PRO A 263 14.17 6.80 -11.17
C PRO A 263 14.54 5.46 -10.55
N VAL A 264 15.78 5.01 -10.78
CA VAL A 264 16.27 3.70 -10.28
C VAL A 264 16.14 3.58 -8.76
N SER A 265 16.45 4.65 -8.01
CA SER A 265 16.33 4.64 -6.55
C SER A 265 14.91 4.44 -6.06
N VAL A 266 13.91 4.95 -6.78
CA VAL A 266 12.49 4.73 -6.45
C VAL A 266 12.17 3.25 -6.66
N THR A 267 12.48 2.70 -7.85
CA THR A 267 12.29 1.28 -8.13
C THR A 267 12.94 0.39 -7.06
N ILE A 268 14.20 0.64 -6.69
CA ILE A 268 14.88 -0.14 -5.64
C ILE A 268 14.10 -0.11 -4.32
N ASN A 269 13.68 1.07 -3.86
CA ASN A 269 12.97 1.19 -2.59
C ASN A 269 11.66 0.40 -2.59
N GLU A 270 10.88 0.50 -3.67
CA GLU A 270 9.59 -0.20 -3.81
C GLU A 270 9.76 -1.73 -3.69
N TYR A 271 10.74 -2.30 -4.40
CA TYR A 271 10.99 -3.75 -4.35
C TYR A 271 11.69 -4.20 -3.07
N VAL A 272 12.39 -3.30 -2.36
CA VAL A 272 12.90 -3.57 -1.01
C VAL A 272 11.77 -3.67 0.00
N ASP A 273 10.73 -2.86 -0.12
CA ASP A 273 9.57 -2.93 0.76
C ASP A 273 8.75 -4.19 0.46
N LEU A 274 8.57 -4.56 -0.81
CA LEU A 274 7.96 -5.85 -1.18
C LEU A 274 8.75 -7.05 -0.66
N ALA A 275 10.08 -6.98 -0.65
CA ALA A 275 10.92 -8.04 -0.10
C ALA A 275 10.74 -8.24 1.42
N LYS A 276 10.47 -7.17 2.16
CA LYS A 276 10.18 -7.27 3.60
C LYS A 276 8.83 -7.93 3.85
N LEU A 277 7.88 -7.73 2.94
CA LEU A 277 6.53 -8.28 3.05
C LEU A 277 6.46 -9.76 2.65
N TYR A 278 7.08 -10.14 1.52
CA TYR A 278 6.88 -11.46 0.90
C TYR A 278 8.03 -12.45 1.08
N SER A 279 9.18 -12.03 1.58
CA SER A 279 10.37 -12.88 1.69
C SER A 279 10.86 -13.00 3.13
N THR A 280 12.17 -13.16 3.34
CA THR A 280 12.73 -13.35 4.69
C THR A 280 12.94 -12.01 5.39
N PRO A 281 12.99 -11.96 6.74
CA PRO A 281 13.28 -10.73 7.48
C PRO A 281 14.61 -10.04 7.12
N ARG A 282 15.55 -10.77 6.48
CA ARG A 282 16.85 -10.24 6.05
C ARG A 282 16.86 -9.82 4.57
N SER A 283 15.84 -10.18 3.80
CA SER A 283 15.81 -10.01 2.34
C SER A 283 15.84 -8.55 1.91
N GLY A 284 15.13 -7.65 2.61
CA GLY A 284 15.10 -6.23 2.23
C GLY A 284 16.49 -5.57 2.17
N GLY A 285 17.33 -5.80 3.18
CA GLY A 285 18.70 -5.25 3.19
C GLY A 285 19.61 -5.87 2.13
N TYR A 286 19.42 -7.16 1.85
CA TYR A 286 20.17 -7.91 0.85
C TYR A 286 19.82 -7.46 -0.57
N ILE A 287 18.52 -7.44 -0.90
CA ILE A 287 17.99 -7.00 -2.20
C ILE A 287 18.39 -5.56 -2.50
N ASN A 288 18.35 -4.67 -1.51
CA ASN A 288 18.79 -3.30 -1.68
C ASN A 288 20.25 -3.21 -2.18
N GLY A 289 21.16 -3.96 -1.54
CA GLY A 289 22.57 -3.98 -1.94
C GLY A 289 22.81 -4.63 -3.30
N MET A 290 22.08 -5.71 -3.59
CA MET A 290 22.20 -6.42 -4.86
C MET A 290 21.66 -5.60 -6.03
N LEU A 291 20.47 -5.00 -5.90
CA LEU A 291 19.89 -4.15 -6.92
C LEU A 291 20.72 -2.89 -7.19
N ASP A 292 21.31 -2.25 -6.17
CA ASP A 292 22.24 -1.12 -6.40
C ASP A 292 23.47 -1.58 -7.20
N THR A 293 24.03 -2.74 -6.87
CA THR A 293 25.17 -3.32 -7.60
C THR A 293 24.82 -3.64 -9.05
N ILE A 294 23.68 -4.29 -9.28
CA ILE A 294 23.19 -4.65 -10.61
C ILE A 294 22.92 -3.38 -11.42
N ALA A 295 22.21 -2.40 -10.85
CA ALA A 295 21.92 -1.13 -11.52
C ALA A 295 23.19 -0.42 -11.98
N ARG A 296 24.22 -0.33 -11.12
CA ARG A 296 25.52 0.26 -11.50
C ARG A 296 26.21 -0.52 -12.61
N HIS A 297 26.20 -1.85 -12.54
CA HIS A 297 26.76 -2.68 -13.59
C HIS A 297 26.03 -2.48 -14.94
N LEU A 298 24.69 -2.37 -14.93
CA LEU A 298 23.90 -2.09 -16.13
C LEU A 298 24.22 -0.73 -16.74
N VAL A 299 24.48 0.30 -15.92
CA VAL A 299 24.94 1.62 -16.41
C VAL A 299 26.35 1.54 -16.99
N GLN A 300 27.29 0.94 -16.25
CA GLN A 300 28.70 0.82 -16.66
C GLN A 300 28.86 0.04 -17.97
N THR A 301 28.00 -0.95 -18.21
CA THR A 301 28.02 -1.76 -19.44
C THR A 301 27.16 -1.19 -20.57
N GLY A 302 26.59 0.01 -20.41
CA GLY A 302 25.75 0.67 -21.42
C GLY A 302 24.40 0.00 -21.67
N LYS A 303 23.99 -0.95 -20.83
CA LYS A 303 22.70 -1.65 -20.91
C LYS A 303 21.54 -0.82 -20.36
N MET A 304 21.84 0.19 -19.53
CA MET A 304 20.88 1.15 -18.98
C MET A 304 21.45 2.56 -19.05
N MET A 305 20.69 3.51 -19.59
CA MET A 305 21.15 4.90 -19.79
C MET A 305 20.68 5.86 -18.67
N LYS A 306 20.17 5.33 -17.56
CA LYS A 306 19.67 6.13 -16.43
C LYS A 306 20.82 6.64 -15.55
N ALA A 307 20.68 7.87 -15.07
CA ALA A 307 21.59 8.42 -14.07
C ALA A 307 21.41 7.69 -12.72
N MET A 308 22.54 7.41 -12.06
CA MET A 308 22.60 6.83 -10.72
C MET A 308 23.32 7.80 -9.79
N PRO A 309 22.80 8.02 -8.56
CA PRO A 309 23.52 8.82 -7.58
C PRO A 309 24.85 8.15 -7.21
N GLU A 310 25.82 8.98 -6.79
CA GLU A 310 27.10 8.48 -6.32
C GLU A 310 26.91 7.45 -5.18
N PRO A 311 27.77 6.43 -5.10
CA PRO A 311 27.71 5.47 -4.01
C PRO A 311 27.74 6.20 -2.67
N ARG A 312 26.77 5.91 -1.79
CA ARG A 312 26.84 6.40 -0.41
C ARG A 312 28.13 5.86 0.19
N GLN A 313 29.06 6.75 0.56
CA GLN A 313 30.28 6.36 1.26
C GLN A 313 29.89 5.52 2.47
N ARG A 314 30.51 4.33 2.61
CA ARG A 314 30.30 3.49 3.78
C ARG A 314 30.79 4.30 4.99
N ARG A 315 29.85 4.79 5.82
CA ARG A 315 30.18 5.37 7.13
C ARG A 315 31.16 4.44 7.84
N ASN A 316 32.26 5.00 8.33
CA ASN A 316 33.34 4.25 8.94
C ASN A 316 32.82 3.50 10.17
N ARG A 317 33.49 2.42 10.54
CA ARG A 317 33.07 1.56 11.66
C ARG A 317 33.04 2.34 12.98
N ASP A 318 33.84 3.40 13.09
CA ASP A 318 33.94 4.27 14.26
C ASP A 318 32.68 5.13 14.45
N ASP A 319 32.10 5.69 13.38
CA ASP A 319 30.86 6.49 13.45
C ASP A 319 29.68 5.68 14.05
N ARG A 320 29.64 4.37 13.77
CA ARG A 320 28.63 3.46 14.33
C ARG A 320 28.91 3.07 15.78
N GLN A 321 30.17 3.14 16.24
CA GLN A 321 30.52 2.91 17.64
C GLN A 321 30.17 4.13 18.48
N GLU A 322 30.43 5.34 17.99
CA GLU A 322 30.03 6.58 18.67
C GLU A 322 28.51 6.66 18.83
N GLU A 323 27.71 6.46 17.78
CA GLU A 323 26.24 6.45 17.89
C GLU A 323 25.72 5.37 18.87
N ARG A 324 26.38 4.21 18.93
CA ARG A 324 26.03 3.14 19.89
C ARG A 324 26.44 3.50 21.33
N TYR A 325 27.54 4.23 21.50
CA TYR A 325 28.00 4.74 22.79
C TYR A 325 27.02 5.79 23.33
N PHE A 326 26.66 6.78 22.52
CA PHE A 326 25.65 7.80 22.85
C PHE A 326 24.27 7.20 23.16
N ARG A 327 23.85 6.19 22.39
CA ARG A 327 22.56 5.51 22.61
C ARG A 327 22.57 4.62 23.86
N ARG A 328 23.73 4.12 24.32
CA ARG A 328 23.88 3.37 25.58
C ARG A 328 23.89 4.28 26.82
N GLU A 329 24.45 5.48 26.73
CA GLU A 329 24.50 6.45 27.84
C GLU A 329 23.23 7.34 27.95
N GLY A 330 22.23 7.13 27.10
CA GLY A 330 20.97 7.90 27.14
C GLY A 330 21.11 9.38 26.74
N ARG A 331 22.29 9.80 26.24
CA ARG A 331 22.53 11.15 25.74
C ARG A 331 22.31 11.17 24.23
N ARG A 332 21.20 11.77 23.78
CA ARG A 332 21.09 12.20 22.37
C ARG A 332 21.86 13.52 22.22
N PRO A 333 22.78 13.63 21.24
CA PRO A 333 23.42 14.91 20.96
C PRO A 333 22.34 15.95 20.66
N THR A 334 22.51 17.14 21.24
CA THR A 334 21.66 18.29 20.96
C THR A 334 21.84 18.75 19.52
N VAL A 335 20.85 19.47 18.98
CA VAL A 335 20.93 20.04 17.62
C VAL A 335 22.17 20.92 17.45
N ALA A 336 22.60 21.61 18.51
CA ALA A 336 23.82 22.41 18.52
C ALA A 336 25.10 21.55 18.38
N GLU A 337 25.21 20.46 19.13
CA GLU A 337 26.36 19.53 19.05
C GLU A 337 26.43 18.85 17.68
N THR A 338 25.29 18.44 17.14
CA THR A 338 25.22 17.81 15.82
C THR A 338 25.58 18.79 14.70
N SER A 339 25.25 20.07 14.87
CA SER A 339 25.58 21.12 13.90
C SER A 339 27.06 21.51 13.98
N ALA A 340 27.63 21.56 15.18
CA ALA A 340 29.05 21.81 15.40
C ALA A 340 29.92 20.69 14.82
N GLN A 341 29.52 19.42 14.98
CA GLN A 341 30.19 18.27 14.38
C GLN A 341 30.21 18.35 12.85
N ARG A 342 29.07 18.70 12.22
CA ARG A 342 29.00 18.87 10.75
C ARG A 342 29.85 20.02 10.24
N LEU A 343 29.96 21.12 11.01
CA LEU A 343 30.82 22.25 10.69
C LEU A 343 32.31 21.86 10.77
N ALA A 344 32.70 21.11 11.81
CA ALA A 344 34.06 20.61 11.97
C ALA A 344 34.46 19.59 10.88
N GLU A 345 33.55 18.72 10.47
CA GLU A 345 33.77 17.82 9.31
C GLU A 345 33.96 18.61 8.02
N ARG A 346 33.16 19.65 7.78
CA ARG A 346 33.31 20.52 6.61
C ARG A 346 34.68 21.19 6.57
N GLN A 347 35.11 21.75 7.70
CA GLN A 347 36.43 22.40 7.82
C GLN A 347 37.58 21.42 7.57
N ARG A 348 37.52 20.20 8.12
CA ARG A 348 38.54 19.16 7.81
C ARG A 348 38.56 18.76 6.35
N THR A 349 37.39 18.71 5.71
CA THR A 349 37.31 18.36 4.28
C THR A 349 37.90 19.47 3.40
N GLU A 350 37.69 20.73 3.80
CA GLU A 350 38.26 21.92 3.16
C GLU A 350 39.79 22.01 3.38
N GLU A 351 40.29 21.70 4.58
CA GLU A 351 41.74 21.65 4.88
C GLU A 351 42.45 20.55 4.07
N VAL A 352 41.86 19.35 3.98
CA VAL A 352 42.42 18.26 3.16
C VAL A 352 42.39 18.60 1.66
N GLN A 353 41.38 19.35 1.19
CA GLN A 353 41.37 19.84 -0.19
C GLN A 353 42.44 20.92 -0.43
N ALA A 354 42.69 21.80 0.54
CA ALA A 354 43.74 22.81 0.46
C ALA A 354 45.15 22.20 0.46
N GLU A 355 45.42 21.20 1.31
CA GLU A 355 46.71 20.49 1.34
C GLU A 355 46.98 19.72 0.03
N ASN A 356 45.95 19.14 -0.60
CA ASN A 356 46.11 18.48 -1.89
C ASN A 356 46.39 19.49 -3.03
N LEU A 357 45.80 20.69 -2.97
CA LEU A 357 46.07 21.77 -3.93
C LEU A 357 47.47 22.41 -3.75
N GLU A 358 48.02 22.42 -2.54
CA GLU A 358 49.40 22.87 -2.29
C GLU A 358 50.44 21.84 -2.77
N ASN A 359 50.15 20.54 -2.64
CA ASN A 359 51.03 19.48 -3.15
C ASN A 359 51.04 19.39 -4.68
N ASP A 360 49.92 19.65 -5.36
CA ASP A 360 49.84 19.66 -6.83
C ASP A 360 50.53 20.88 -7.49
N ASN A 361 50.86 21.94 -6.72
CA ASN A 361 51.60 23.11 -7.22
C ASN A 361 53.11 23.08 -6.89
N ALA A 362 53.58 22.02 -6.22
CA ALA A 362 54.98 21.82 -5.85
C ALA A 362 55.72 20.80 -6.75
N GLU A 363 55.02 20.16 -7.69
CA GLU A 363 55.58 19.45 -8.86
C GLU A 363 55.51 20.32 -10.12
#